data_AF-A0AAU0B6D1-F1
#
_entry.id   AF-A0AAU0B6D1-F1
#
_cell.length_a   1.000
_cell.length_b   1.000
_cell.length_c   1.000
_cell.angle_alpha   90.00
_cell.angle_beta   90.00
_cell.angle_gamma   90.00
#
_symmetry.space_group_name_H-M   'P 1'
#
loop_
_entity.id
_entity.type
_entity.pdbx_description
1 polymer ?
#
loop_
_entity_poly.entity_id
_entity_poly.type
_entity_poly.pdbx_seq_one_letter_code
_entity_poly.pdbx_strand_id
1 'polypeptide(L)'
;MSGLLALGAFSDFIPAPFLSGRNWLAPMLLLGGGLTVLIVVPAYRIGGWKAVVGNSTGLTICLAPPLLGFLYWLVLARGAPWVYTRMAGASFEETHAMRTEYFQSGRSCKYRLSGGPLENRFPSHLCITEALYRRHPDQQMTVVLTGQRSVLGMRIAAIEDVP
;
A
#
# COMPACT_ATOMS: atom_id res chain seq x y z
N MET A 1 -17.11 4.90 6.48
CA MET A 1 -16.14 5.96 6.16
C MET A 1 -14.75 5.74 6.75
N SER A 2 -14.57 4.99 7.85
CA SER A 2 -13.26 4.78 8.49
C SER A 2 -12.26 3.91 7.70
N GLY A 3 -12.72 3.01 6.82
CA GLY A 3 -11.82 2.13 6.05
C GLY A 3 -10.99 2.84 4.98
N LEU A 4 -11.50 3.94 4.40
CA LEU A 4 -10.76 4.76 3.43
C LEU A 4 -9.62 5.56 4.09
N LEU A 5 -9.78 5.93 5.36
CA LEU A 5 -8.73 6.60 6.14
C LEU A 5 -7.57 5.65 6.47
N ALA A 6 -7.86 4.37 6.77
CA ALA A 6 -6.82 3.37 6.98
C ALA A 6 -5.99 3.14 5.71
N LEU A 7 -6.63 3.09 4.54
CA LEU A 7 -5.94 2.95 3.25
C LEU A 7 -5.01 4.14 2.94
N GLY A 8 -5.38 5.36 3.34
CA GLY A 8 -4.54 6.54 3.21
C GLY A 8 -3.30 6.53 4.11
N ALA A 9 -3.37 5.91 5.29
CA ALA A 9 -2.22 5.86 6.20
C ALA A 9 -1.07 4.97 5.69
N PHE A 10 -1.37 4.01 4.80
CA PHE A 10 -0.39 3.10 4.21
C PHE A 10 0.14 3.57 2.85
N SER A 11 -0.33 4.70 2.29
CA SER A 11 0.15 5.17 0.98
C SER A 11 1.62 5.54 0.97
N ASP A 12 2.15 5.97 2.12
CA ASP A 12 3.56 6.38 2.30
C ASP A 12 4.47 5.20 2.67
N PHE A 13 3.93 3.98 2.64
CA PHE A 13 4.69 2.76 2.90
C PHE A 13 5.13 2.10 1.59
N ILE A 14 6.44 1.91 1.46
CA ILE A 14 7.03 1.15 0.37
C ILE A 14 7.41 -0.22 0.94
N PRO A 15 6.65 -1.29 0.62
CA PRO A 15 6.95 -2.63 1.11
C PRO A 15 8.26 -3.14 0.51
N ALA A 16 8.94 -4.01 1.24
CA ALA A 16 10.13 -4.69 0.74
C ALA A 16 9.80 -5.54 -0.51
N PRO A 17 10.75 -5.74 -1.42
CA PRO A 17 10.52 -6.43 -2.69
C PRO A 17 10.01 -7.87 -2.52
N PHE A 18 10.37 -8.56 -1.43
CA PHE A 18 9.85 -9.90 -1.16
C PHE A 18 8.37 -9.93 -0.72
N LEU A 19 7.83 -8.80 -0.24
CA LEU A 19 6.41 -8.65 0.12
C LEU A 19 5.55 -8.18 -1.05
N SER A 20 6.16 -7.77 -2.16
CA SER A 20 5.48 -7.17 -3.31
C SER A 20 5.86 -7.87 -4.60
N GLY A 21 4.93 -8.59 -5.24
CA GLY A 21 5.17 -9.20 -6.54
C GLY A 21 4.22 -10.35 -6.89
N ARG A 22 4.37 -10.88 -8.11
CA ARG A 22 3.57 -11.99 -8.67
C ARG A 22 3.53 -13.22 -7.77
N ASN A 23 4.61 -13.46 -7.01
CA ASN A 23 4.77 -14.63 -6.13
C ASN A 23 3.74 -14.67 -4.99
N TRP A 24 3.10 -13.54 -4.66
CA TRP A 24 2.05 -13.50 -3.64
C TRP A 24 0.65 -13.90 -4.14
N LEU A 25 0.44 -14.04 -5.46
CA LEU A 25 -0.86 -14.43 -6.01
C LEU A 25 -1.31 -15.81 -5.52
N ALA A 26 -0.43 -16.80 -5.53
CA ALA A 26 -0.73 -18.15 -5.07
C ALA A 26 -1.09 -18.23 -3.57
N PRO A 27 -0.25 -17.71 -2.63
CA PRO A 27 -0.61 -17.73 -1.20
C PRO A 27 -1.85 -16.89 -0.91
N MET A 28 -2.06 -15.79 -1.65
CA MET A 28 -3.29 -14.98 -1.54
C MET A 28 -4.54 -15.78 -1.90
N LEU A 29 -4.51 -16.52 -3.02
CA LEU A 29 -5.63 -17.36 -3.44
C LEU A 29 -5.86 -18.54 -2.49
N LEU A 30 -4.80 -19.15 -1.96
CA LEU A 30 -4.91 -20.23 -0.97
C LEU A 30 -5.53 -19.74 0.33
N LEU A 31 -5.06 -18.59 0.85
CA LEU A 31 -5.63 -17.96 2.04
C LEU A 31 -7.10 -17.56 1.83
N GLY A 32 -7.40 -16.90 0.70
CA GLY A 32 -8.76 -16.52 0.34
C GLY A 32 -9.69 -17.73 0.20
N GLY A 33 -9.22 -18.79 -0.45
CA GLY A 33 -9.93 -20.06 -0.57
C GLY A 33 -10.20 -20.69 0.80
N GLY A 34 -9.18 -20.79 1.66
CA GLY A 34 -9.30 -21.32 3.01
C GLY A 34 -10.31 -20.52 3.86
N LEU A 35 -10.24 -19.19 3.83
CA LEU A 35 -11.20 -18.31 4.51
C LEU A 35 -12.63 -18.51 3.99
N THR A 36 -12.79 -18.66 2.67
CA THR A 36 -14.10 -18.90 2.05
C THR A 36 -14.67 -20.24 2.52
N VAL A 37 -13.86 -21.29 2.55
CA VAL A 37 -14.27 -22.62 3.07
C VAL A 37 -14.66 -22.51 4.55
N LEU A 38 -13.86 -21.82 5.37
CA LEU A 38 -14.14 -21.62 6.79
C LEU A 38 -15.44 -20.86 7.05
N ILE A 39 -15.86 -19.96 6.17
CA ILE A 39 -17.11 -19.20 6.31
C ILE A 39 -18.30 -20.01 5.75
N VAL A 40 -18.13 -20.62 4.57
CA VAL A 40 -19.23 -21.27 3.84
C VAL A 40 -19.58 -22.63 4.43
N VAL A 41 -18.61 -23.45 4.86
CA VAL A 41 -18.87 -24.81 5.38
C VAL A 41 -19.72 -24.79 6.66
N PRO A 42 -19.41 -23.97 7.69
CA PRO A 42 -20.27 -23.89 8.87
C PRO A 42 -21.66 -23.32 8.53
N ALA A 43 -21.73 -22.31 7.67
CA ALA A 43 -23.00 -21.74 7.23
C ALA A 43 -23.88 -22.77 6.50
N TYR A 44 -23.27 -23.67 5.74
CA TYR A 44 -23.96 -24.80 5.12
C TYR A 44 -24.47 -25.80 6.16
N ARG A 45 -23.64 -26.16 7.15
CA ARG A 45 -24.04 -27.09 8.22
C ARG A 45 -25.18 -26.58 9.11
N ILE A 46 -25.24 -25.27 9.34
CA ILE A 46 -26.25 -24.63 10.19
C ILE A 46 -27.52 -24.28 9.38
N GLY A 47 -27.54 -24.53 8.07
CA GLY A 47 -28.65 -24.17 7.18
C GLY A 47 -28.74 -22.67 6.85
N GLY A 48 -27.81 -21.85 7.37
CA GLY A 48 -27.72 -20.40 7.16
C GLY A 48 -27.02 -19.98 5.86
N TRP A 49 -26.70 -20.90 4.96
CA TRP A 49 -25.93 -20.62 3.75
C TRP A 49 -26.56 -19.54 2.85
N LYS A 50 -27.89 -19.47 2.76
CA LYS A 50 -28.59 -18.41 2.00
C LYS A 50 -28.32 -17.00 2.55
N ALA A 51 -28.06 -16.86 3.85
CA ALA A 51 -27.71 -15.56 4.46
C ALA A 51 -26.27 -15.13 4.14
N VAL A 52 -25.37 -16.09 3.92
CA VAL A 52 -23.94 -15.84 3.64
C VAL A 52 -23.68 -15.68 2.14
N VAL A 53 -24.34 -16.50 1.34
CA VAL A 53 -24.04 -16.65 -0.08
C VAL A 53 -25.04 -15.90 -0.97
N GLY A 54 -26.22 -15.57 -0.42
CA GLY A 54 -27.28 -14.83 -1.10
C GLY A 54 -27.94 -15.65 -2.21
N ASN A 55 -28.65 -14.95 -3.11
CA ASN A 55 -29.39 -15.56 -4.22
C ASN A 55 -28.48 -15.98 -5.40
N SER A 56 -27.26 -15.44 -5.48
CA SER A 56 -26.30 -15.65 -6.56
C SER A 56 -25.13 -16.55 -6.13
N THR A 57 -25.45 -17.78 -5.76
CA THR A 57 -24.53 -18.71 -5.10
C THR A 57 -23.24 -18.97 -5.86
N GLY A 58 -23.31 -19.18 -7.18
CA GLY A 58 -22.13 -19.44 -8.00
C GLY A 58 -21.18 -18.24 -8.08
N LEU A 59 -21.73 -17.03 -8.21
CA LEU A 59 -20.93 -15.80 -8.30
C LEU A 59 -20.19 -15.53 -6.99
N THR A 60 -20.88 -15.65 -5.85
CA THR A 60 -20.30 -15.39 -4.53
C THR A 60 -19.16 -16.37 -4.23
N ILE A 61 -19.32 -17.66 -4.55
CA ILE A 61 -18.28 -18.67 -4.32
C ILE A 61 -17.06 -18.45 -5.22
N CYS A 62 -17.25 -17.97 -6.45
CA CYS A 62 -16.14 -17.67 -7.35
C CYS A 62 -15.41 -16.36 -6.99
N LEU A 63 -16.14 -15.34 -6.55
CA LEU A 63 -15.58 -14.01 -6.29
C LEU A 63 -15.04 -13.84 -4.86
N ALA A 64 -15.58 -14.58 -3.88
CA ALA A 64 -15.17 -14.45 -2.48
C ALA A 64 -13.69 -14.82 -2.23
N PRO A 65 -13.13 -15.92 -2.78
CA PRO A 65 -11.73 -16.26 -2.59
C PRO A 65 -10.74 -15.18 -3.04
N PRO A 66 -10.80 -14.65 -4.28
CA PRO A 66 -9.86 -13.60 -4.69
C PRO A 66 -10.05 -12.30 -3.91
N LEU A 67 -11.28 -11.92 -3.55
CA LEU A 67 -11.54 -10.71 -2.75
C LEU A 67 -11.02 -10.83 -1.32
N LEU A 68 -11.35 -11.92 -0.62
CA LEU A 68 -10.89 -12.16 0.75
C LEU A 68 -9.37 -12.31 0.81
N GLY A 69 -8.80 -13.06 -0.14
CA GLY A 69 -7.37 -13.17 -0.30
C GLY A 69 -6.73 -11.80 -0.47
N PHE A 70 -7.28 -10.95 -1.35
CA PHE A 70 -6.73 -9.63 -1.64
C PHE A 70 -6.76 -8.72 -0.42
N LEU A 71 -7.89 -8.66 0.29
CA LEU A 71 -8.03 -7.86 1.50
C LEU A 71 -7.05 -8.31 2.58
N TYR A 72 -6.93 -9.63 2.78
CA TYR A 72 -6.00 -10.18 3.76
C TYR A 72 -4.54 -9.92 3.37
N TRP A 73 -4.21 -10.06 2.09
CA TRP A 73 -2.90 -9.71 1.56
C TRP A 73 -2.57 -8.23 1.75
N LEU A 74 -3.52 -7.31 1.52
CA LEU A 74 -3.30 -5.89 1.79
C LEU A 74 -2.95 -5.64 3.26
N VAL A 75 -3.66 -6.30 4.18
CA VAL A 75 -3.38 -6.18 5.62
C VAL A 75 -2.00 -6.77 5.96
N LEU A 76 -1.64 -7.93 5.44
CA LEU A 76 -0.37 -8.59 5.77
C LEU A 76 0.85 -8.01 5.06
N ALA A 77 0.74 -7.59 3.81
CA ALA A 77 1.86 -7.13 3.00
C ALA A 77 2.08 -5.62 3.10
N ARG A 78 1.06 -4.85 3.49
CA ARG A 78 1.16 -3.39 3.64
C ARG A 78 0.84 -2.94 5.06
N GLY A 79 -0.29 -3.39 5.59
CA GLY A 79 -0.80 -2.95 6.89
C GLY A 79 0.14 -3.26 8.06
N ALA A 80 0.37 -4.55 8.31
CA ALA A 80 1.22 -5.03 9.39
C ALA A 80 2.68 -4.58 9.25
N PRO A 81 3.32 -4.67 8.06
CA PRO A 81 4.66 -4.12 7.82
C PRO A 81 4.79 -2.62 8.10
N TRP A 82 3.78 -1.82 7.77
CA TRP A 82 3.79 -0.39 8.09
C TRP A 82 3.71 -0.15 9.59
N VAL A 83 2.82 -0.85 10.31
CA VAL A 83 2.72 -0.73 11.78
C VAL A 83 4.04 -1.14 12.43
N TYR A 84 4.62 -2.26 11.98
CA TYR A 84 5.90 -2.74 12.46
C TYR A 84 7.02 -1.73 12.19
N THR A 85 7.11 -1.21 10.96
CA THR A 85 8.14 -0.23 10.58
C THR A 85 7.97 1.09 11.35
N ARG A 86 6.74 1.48 11.66
CA ARG A 86 6.47 2.66 12.50
C ARG A 86 6.92 2.46 13.95
N MET A 87 6.80 1.26 14.52
CA MET A 87 7.13 0.99 15.92
C MET A 87 8.59 0.58 16.14
N ALA A 88 9.15 -0.24 15.24
CA ALA A 88 10.45 -0.89 15.39
C ALA A 88 11.44 -0.55 14.27
N GLY A 89 11.06 0.29 13.30
CA GLY A 89 11.95 0.73 12.24
C GLY A 89 13.01 1.71 12.75
N ALA A 90 14.23 1.58 12.25
CA ALA A 90 15.29 2.54 12.53
C ALA A 90 15.02 3.84 11.78
N SER A 91 15.28 4.98 12.42
CA SER A 91 15.25 6.27 11.76
C SER A 91 16.35 6.34 10.70
N PHE A 92 16.01 6.82 9.52
CA PHE A 92 16.98 7.10 8.46
C PHE A 92 16.85 8.54 8.00
N GLU A 93 17.99 9.09 7.56
CA GLU A 93 18.12 10.38 6.93
C GLU A 93 19.09 10.19 5.75
N GLU A 94 18.56 10.27 4.53
CA GLU A 94 19.36 10.07 3.32
C GLU A 94 19.05 11.16 2.31
N THR A 95 20.12 11.72 1.74
CA THR A 95 20.05 12.74 0.70
C THR A 95 19.96 12.08 -0.66
N HIS A 96 18.92 12.38 -1.43
CA HIS A 96 18.67 11.78 -2.75
C HIS A 96 18.34 12.86 -3.78
N ALA A 97 18.87 12.70 -5.00
CA ALA A 97 18.47 13.49 -6.14
C ALA A 97 17.11 12.99 -6.65
N MET A 98 16.10 13.86 -6.63
CA MET A 98 14.74 13.58 -7.07
C MET A 98 14.26 14.64 -8.04
N ARG A 99 13.25 14.30 -8.84
CA ARG A 99 12.62 15.21 -9.80
C ARG A 99 11.23 15.60 -9.33
N THR A 100 10.93 16.89 -9.35
CA THR A 100 9.56 17.36 -9.16
C THR A 100 8.79 17.24 -10.48
N GLU A 101 7.52 16.87 -10.40
CA GLU A 101 6.65 16.73 -11.57
C GLU A 101 5.24 17.23 -11.25
N TYR A 102 4.63 17.94 -12.19
CA TYR A 102 3.22 18.30 -12.10
C TYR A 102 2.31 17.32 -12.85
N PHE A 103 1.32 16.77 -12.15
CA PHE A 103 0.34 15.83 -12.69
C PHE A 103 -1.08 16.38 -12.61
N GLN A 104 -1.62 16.83 -13.75
CA GLN A 104 -2.93 17.49 -13.82
C GLN A 104 -4.13 16.62 -13.45
N SER A 105 -4.04 15.30 -13.65
CA SER A 105 -5.18 14.39 -13.50
C SER A 105 -5.40 13.90 -12.04
N GLY A 106 -4.47 14.18 -11.12
CA GLY A 106 -4.55 13.73 -9.73
C GLY A 106 -5.39 14.66 -8.85
N ARG A 107 -6.61 14.27 -8.45
CA ARG A 107 -7.44 15.07 -7.52
C ARG A 107 -6.79 15.25 -6.13
N SER A 108 -6.07 14.23 -5.63
CA SER A 108 -5.45 14.24 -4.30
C SER A 108 -3.94 14.52 -4.31
N CYS A 109 -3.27 14.38 -5.47
CA CYS A 109 -1.83 14.44 -5.58
C CYS A 109 -1.44 15.04 -6.93
N LYS A 110 -1.47 16.37 -6.99
CA LYS A 110 -1.14 17.16 -8.19
C LYS A 110 0.36 17.36 -8.37
N TYR A 111 1.10 17.49 -7.27
CA TYR A 111 2.54 17.71 -7.28
C TYR A 111 3.22 16.45 -6.80
N ARG A 112 4.17 15.94 -7.60
CA ARG A 112 4.83 14.67 -7.39
C ARG A 112 6.33 14.86 -7.28
N LEU A 113 6.96 13.95 -6.54
CA LEU A 113 8.39 13.82 -6.44
C LEU A 113 8.77 12.39 -6.81
N SER A 114 9.52 12.22 -7.90
CA SER A 114 9.91 10.95 -8.48
C SER A 114 11.45 10.79 -8.45
N GLY A 115 11.92 9.54 -8.53
CA GLY A 115 13.35 9.21 -8.59
C GLY A 115 13.95 8.72 -7.27
N GLY A 116 15.27 8.52 -7.26
CA GLY A 116 16.03 8.07 -6.08
C GLY A 116 15.58 6.68 -5.59
N PRO A 117 15.36 6.46 -4.28
CA PRO A 117 14.98 5.14 -3.72
C PRO A 117 13.57 4.67 -4.09
N LEU A 118 12.79 5.51 -4.79
CA LEU A 118 11.48 5.19 -5.37
C LEU A 118 11.59 4.66 -6.80
N GLU A 119 12.75 4.80 -7.45
CA GLU A 119 13.00 4.28 -8.79
C GLU A 119 12.74 2.76 -8.79
N ASN A 120 11.90 2.29 -9.71
CA ASN A 120 11.46 0.88 -9.80
C ASN A 120 10.68 0.33 -8.59
N ARG A 121 10.14 1.18 -7.71
CA ARG A 121 9.25 0.77 -6.62
C ARG A 121 7.86 1.38 -6.73
N PHE A 122 6.89 0.73 -6.09
CA PHE A 122 5.50 1.18 -6.06
C PHE A 122 5.14 1.66 -4.64
N PRO A 123 4.64 2.91 -4.48
CA PRO A 123 4.47 3.93 -5.52
C PRO A 123 5.83 4.50 -6.00
N SER A 124 5.92 4.86 -7.28
CA SER A 124 7.14 5.42 -7.90
C SER A 124 7.26 6.93 -7.72
N HIS A 125 6.37 7.52 -6.92
CA HIS A 125 6.28 8.95 -6.68
C HIS A 125 5.76 9.21 -5.27
N LEU A 126 6.14 10.36 -4.71
CA LEU A 126 5.61 10.92 -3.47
C LEU A 126 4.81 12.18 -3.75
N CYS A 127 3.79 12.43 -2.95
CA CYS A 127 3.00 13.65 -3.04
C CYS A 127 3.68 14.77 -2.25
N ILE A 128 3.92 15.89 -2.93
CA ILE A 128 4.55 17.06 -2.32
C ILE A 128 3.58 18.23 -2.24
N THR A 129 3.90 19.20 -1.38
CA THR A 129 3.11 20.44 -1.27
C THR A 129 3.38 21.37 -2.45
N GLU A 130 2.42 22.22 -2.76
CA GLU A 130 2.58 23.23 -3.83
C GLU A 130 3.77 24.17 -3.55
N ALA A 131 3.99 24.53 -2.27
CA ALA A 131 5.09 25.40 -1.87
C ALA A 131 6.47 24.78 -2.17
N LEU A 132 6.61 23.47 -2.02
CA LEU A 132 7.82 22.74 -2.40
C LEU A 132 8.02 22.79 -3.92
N TYR A 133 6.97 22.46 -4.67
CA TYR A 133 7.00 22.44 -6.14
C TYR A 133 7.33 23.81 -6.74
N ARG A 134 6.73 24.90 -6.22
CA ARG A 134 6.96 26.24 -6.76
C ARG A 134 8.38 26.75 -6.59
N ARG A 135 9.14 26.22 -5.63
CA ARG A 135 10.56 26.56 -5.46
C ARG A 135 11.42 25.95 -6.57
N HIS A 136 11.07 24.74 -7.03
CA HIS A 136 11.79 24.02 -8.08
C HIS A 136 10.81 23.33 -9.04
N PRO A 137 10.20 24.05 -10.00
CA PRO A 137 9.20 23.47 -10.91
C PRO A 137 9.84 22.60 -11.99
N ASP A 138 9.42 21.35 -12.09
CA ASP A 138 9.84 20.34 -13.09
C ASP A 138 11.37 20.11 -13.18
N GLN A 139 12.07 20.35 -12.08
CA GLN A 139 13.53 20.29 -11.97
C GLN A 139 14.01 19.14 -11.10
N GLN A 140 15.27 18.73 -11.30
CA GLN A 140 15.96 17.85 -10.36
C GLN A 140 16.42 18.68 -9.16
N MET A 141 16.09 18.22 -7.96
CA MET A 141 16.50 18.81 -6.70
C MET A 141 16.97 17.74 -5.73
N THR A 142 17.88 18.14 -4.86
CA THR A 142 18.40 17.28 -3.81
C THR A 142 17.52 17.43 -2.57
N VAL A 143 16.86 16.35 -2.18
CA VAL A 143 16.01 16.32 -0.98
C VAL A 143 16.62 15.43 0.09
N VAL A 144 16.44 15.82 1.34
CA VAL A 144 16.66 14.96 2.49
C VAL A 144 15.36 14.23 2.78
N LEU A 145 15.39 12.90 2.65
CA LEU A 145 14.28 12.05 3.06
C LEU A 145 14.53 11.59 4.49
N THR A 146 13.58 11.86 5.37
CA THR A 146 13.57 11.32 6.73
C THR A 146 12.40 10.36 6.93
N GLY A 147 12.64 9.29 7.68
CA GLY A 147 11.62 8.27 7.87
C GLY A 147 12.06 7.11 8.75
N GLN A 148 11.33 6.00 8.63
CA GLN A 148 11.65 4.74 9.30
C GLN A 148 11.91 3.66 8.25
N ARG A 149 13.01 2.91 8.42
CA ARG A 149 13.34 1.75 7.57
C ARG A 149 13.40 0.50 8.44
N SER A 150 12.85 -0.59 7.92
CA SER A 150 12.93 -1.93 8.52
C SER A 150 13.20 -2.98 7.43
N VAL A 151 13.42 -4.22 7.86
CA VAL A 151 13.54 -5.37 6.93
C VAL A 151 12.28 -5.54 6.08
N LEU A 152 11.11 -5.12 6.58
CA LEU A 152 9.82 -5.27 5.90
C LEU A 152 9.53 -4.14 4.90
N GLY A 153 10.29 -3.04 4.93
CA GLY A 153 10.10 -1.93 4.00
C GLY A 153 10.54 -0.59 4.58
N MET A 154 10.07 0.48 3.96
CA MET A 154 10.38 1.85 4.36
C MET A 154 9.13 2.71 4.41
N ARG A 155 9.07 3.60 5.40
CA ARG A 155 8.06 4.63 5.56
C ARG A 155 8.75 5.98 5.50
N ILE A 156 8.22 6.88 4.67
CA ILE A 156 8.70 8.25 4.57
C ILE A 156 7.87 9.12 5.50
N ALA A 157 8.53 9.92 6.34
CA ALA A 157 7.88 10.74 7.37
C ALA A 157 7.93 12.23 7.02
N ALA A 158 9.05 12.72 6.50
CA ALA A 158 9.17 14.09 6.03
C ALA A 158 10.16 14.19 4.85
N ILE A 159 10.02 15.30 4.11
CA ILE A 159 10.86 15.67 2.96
C ILE A 159 11.33 17.08 3.26
N GLU A 160 12.64 17.27 3.34
CA GLU A 160 13.27 18.57 3.56
C GLU A 160 14.16 18.93 2.37
N ASP A 161 14.17 20.20 1.98
CA ASP A 161 15.08 20.68 0.95
C ASP A 161 16.46 20.92 1.55
N VAL A 162 17.51 20.52 0.84
CA VAL A 162 18.87 20.94 1.21
C VAL A 162 19.03 22.42 0.81
N PRO A 163 19.45 23.31 1.74
CA PRO A 163 19.67 24.72 1.45
C PRO A 163 20.85 24.97 0.50
#